data_AF-R9LUT1-F1
#
_entry.id   AF-R9LUT1-F1
#
_cell.length_a   1.000
_cell.length_b   1.000
_cell.length_c   1.000
_cell.angle_alpha   90.00
_cell.angle_beta   90.00
_cell.angle_gamma   90.00
#
_symmetry.space_group_name_H-M   'P 1'
#
loop_
_entity.id
_entity.type
_entity.pdbx_description
1 polymer ?
#
loop_
_entity_poly.entity_id
_entity_poly.type
_entity_poly.pdbx_seq_one_letter_code
_entity_poly.pdbx_strand_id
1 'polypeptide(L)'
;MRKAIAIDFDGCICTDAFPFIGKPNWPVIELAKREQESGAGLILWTCREGPLLQIAVEACRKWGLEFDAINESLPDWIEEFGNRPRKVGASEYWDDKAIRIPVFTAFKIGVQALDCTMRGLLEIVSHIREFVHASIKKSGGEKVTPATSHKESFYQAKIIKWLKDTYPSAFVWKAAAGPYSRGGIPDICAIIDGRFFGFEVKRPGIGKLTKLQEQTIKQINAAGGFAAVVSFPEDARMIIIKQKISEHTKTAIHVGQVHRDLLQRLNSAEETLLILEKVTGLTGQELIEKFLAGFELTREVQR
;
A
#
# COMPACT_ATOMS: atom_id res chain seq x y z
N MET A 1 0.97 -23.94 -13.93
CA MET A 1 1.47 -23.97 -12.54
C MET A 1 0.30 -24.21 -11.61
N ARG A 2 0.38 -25.24 -10.76
CA ARG A 2 -0.73 -25.56 -9.83
C ARG A 2 -0.75 -24.61 -8.64
N LYS A 3 -1.91 -24.52 -7.96
CA LYS A 3 -2.04 -23.78 -6.70
C LYS A 3 -1.06 -24.34 -5.68
N ALA A 4 -0.24 -23.49 -5.08
CA ALA A 4 0.71 -23.88 -4.03
C ALA A 4 0.25 -23.31 -2.69
N ILE A 5 0.11 -24.14 -1.68
CA ILE A 5 -0.35 -23.73 -0.34
C ILE A 5 0.76 -24.04 0.66
N ALA A 6 1.34 -23.00 1.26
CA ALA A 6 2.29 -23.12 2.35
C ALA A 6 1.56 -23.10 3.69
N ILE A 7 1.71 -24.15 4.50
CA ILE A 7 0.96 -24.31 5.74
C ILE A 7 1.95 -24.41 6.91
N ASP A 8 1.79 -23.53 7.90
CA ASP A 8 2.55 -23.58 9.15
C ASP A 8 2.17 -24.81 10.00
N PHE A 9 3.11 -25.25 10.83
CA PHE A 9 2.91 -26.43 11.68
C PHE A 9 2.37 -26.08 13.09
N ASP A 10 3.10 -25.25 13.83
CA ASP A 10 2.87 -24.97 15.25
C ASP A 10 1.93 -23.79 15.44
N GLY A 11 0.66 -24.07 15.73
CA GLY A 11 -0.41 -23.07 15.82
C GLY A 11 -1.39 -23.13 14.65
N CYS A 12 -0.99 -23.74 13.52
CA CYS A 12 -1.85 -23.91 12.35
C CYS A 12 -2.33 -25.36 12.16
N ILE A 13 -1.46 -26.31 11.73
CA ILE A 13 -1.83 -27.74 11.57
C ILE A 13 -2.14 -28.40 12.92
N CYS A 14 -1.48 -27.98 13.99
CA CYS A 14 -1.76 -28.40 15.36
C CYS A 14 -1.65 -27.22 16.33
N THR A 15 -2.13 -27.35 17.56
CA THR A 15 -1.95 -26.30 18.58
C THR A 15 -0.47 -26.06 18.86
N ASP A 16 -0.05 -24.82 19.14
CA ASP A 16 1.35 -24.55 19.52
C ASP A 16 1.69 -25.26 20.85
N ALA A 17 2.63 -26.20 20.77
CA ALA A 17 3.14 -26.97 21.89
C ALA A 17 4.65 -27.22 21.76
N PHE A 18 5.36 -26.38 21.00
CA PHE A 18 6.78 -26.55 20.73
C PHE A 18 7.58 -26.72 22.04
N PRO A 19 8.52 -27.69 22.14
CA PRO A 19 9.03 -28.56 21.06
C PRO A 19 8.21 -29.82 20.77
N PHE A 20 7.17 -30.10 21.56
CA PHE A 20 6.32 -31.30 21.41
C PHE A 20 5.31 -31.13 20.26
N ILE A 21 4.54 -32.19 19.99
CA ILE A 21 3.44 -32.15 19.03
C ILE A 21 2.15 -31.76 19.74
N GLY A 22 1.49 -30.71 19.24
CA GLY A 22 0.21 -30.26 19.75
C GLY A 22 -0.96 -31.15 19.35
N LYS A 23 -2.16 -30.78 19.80
CA LYS A 23 -3.40 -31.45 19.37
C LYS A 23 -3.66 -31.13 17.90
N PRO A 24 -4.07 -32.12 17.07
CA PRO A 24 -4.36 -31.88 15.66
C PRO A 24 -5.50 -30.88 15.47
N ASN A 25 -5.33 -29.96 14.54
CA ASN A 25 -6.37 -29.05 14.09
C ASN A 25 -7.11 -29.66 12.90
N TRP A 26 -8.06 -30.54 13.18
CA TRP A 26 -8.80 -31.29 12.15
C TRP A 26 -9.42 -30.41 11.05
N PRO A 27 -10.05 -29.26 11.36
CA PRO A 27 -10.55 -28.35 10.32
C PRO A 27 -9.50 -27.92 9.29
N VAL A 28 -8.28 -27.57 9.74
CA VAL A 28 -7.18 -27.18 8.84
C VAL A 28 -6.68 -28.38 8.05
N ILE A 29 -6.51 -29.52 8.72
CA ILE A 29 -6.04 -30.77 8.10
C ILE A 29 -7.01 -31.23 7.00
N GLU A 30 -8.31 -31.26 7.27
CA GLU A 30 -9.34 -31.66 6.31
C GLU A 30 -9.49 -30.67 5.15
N LEU A 31 -9.30 -29.38 5.40
CA LEU A 31 -9.27 -28.39 4.33
C LEU A 31 -8.04 -28.58 3.43
N ALA A 32 -6.86 -28.81 4.01
CA ALA A 32 -5.64 -29.07 3.27
C ALA A 32 -5.76 -30.31 2.37
N LYS A 33 -6.36 -31.40 2.88
CA LYS A 33 -6.65 -32.61 2.08
C LYS A 33 -7.59 -32.33 0.91
N ARG A 34 -8.67 -31.59 1.13
CA ARG A 34 -9.61 -31.21 0.05
C ARG A 34 -8.96 -30.35 -1.03
N GLU A 35 -8.07 -29.44 -0.64
CA GLU A 35 -7.26 -28.67 -1.58
C GLU A 35 -6.32 -29.56 -2.39
N GLN A 36 -5.70 -30.58 -1.77
CA GLN A 36 -4.91 -31.59 -2.50
C GLN A 36 -5.75 -32.40 -3.49
N GLU A 37 -6.93 -32.87 -3.07
CA GLU A 37 -7.87 -33.57 -3.95
C GLU A 37 -8.30 -32.71 -5.13
N SER A 38 -8.33 -31.38 -4.95
CA SER A 38 -8.63 -30.39 -6.00
C SER A 38 -7.42 -30.04 -6.88
N GLY A 39 -6.26 -30.68 -6.64
CA GLY A 39 -5.03 -30.51 -7.42
C GLY A 39 -4.05 -29.46 -6.90
N ALA A 40 -4.24 -28.91 -5.70
CA ALA A 40 -3.25 -28.05 -5.06
C ALA A 40 -2.03 -28.86 -4.59
N GLY A 41 -0.84 -28.27 -4.71
CA GLY A 41 0.35 -28.79 -4.04
C GLY A 41 0.51 -28.16 -2.67
N LEU A 42 0.82 -28.97 -1.65
CA LEU A 42 1.04 -28.51 -0.28
C LEU A 42 2.52 -28.43 0.07
N ILE A 43 2.87 -27.40 0.81
CA ILE A 43 4.20 -27.19 1.34
C ILE A 43 4.12 -27.11 2.86
N LEU A 44 4.83 -27.98 3.57
CA LEU A 44 5.00 -27.84 5.01
C LEU A 44 5.98 -26.69 5.24
N TRP A 45 5.50 -25.59 5.81
CA TRP A 45 6.28 -24.37 5.99
C TRP A 45 6.48 -24.07 7.47
N THR A 46 7.58 -24.57 8.04
CA THR A 46 7.82 -24.56 9.50
C THR A 46 9.25 -24.18 9.85
N CYS A 47 9.43 -23.53 11.00
CA CYS A 47 10.75 -23.30 11.60
C CYS A 47 11.37 -24.56 12.22
N ARG A 48 10.65 -25.70 12.26
CA ARG A 48 11.22 -26.96 12.75
C ARG A 48 12.30 -27.46 11.80
N GLU A 49 13.41 -27.91 12.38
CA GLU A 49 14.55 -28.47 11.65
C GLU A 49 15.01 -29.79 12.28
N GLY A 50 15.80 -30.55 11.51
CA GLY A 50 16.43 -31.79 12.00
C GLY A 50 15.42 -32.80 12.56
N PRO A 51 15.68 -33.41 13.74
CA PRO A 51 14.79 -34.41 14.34
C PRO A 51 13.37 -33.90 14.61
N LEU A 52 13.21 -32.62 14.98
CA LEU A 52 11.89 -32.05 15.28
C LEU A 52 11.03 -31.92 14.03
N LEU A 53 11.65 -31.66 12.87
CA LEU A 53 10.96 -31.64 11.58
C LEU A 53 10.47 -33.04 11.20
N GLN A 54 11.29 -34.06 11.40
CA GLN A 54 10.89 -35.45 11.10
C GLN A 54 9.70 -35.90 11.96
N ILE A 55 9.68 -35.51 13.23
CA ILE A 55 8.56 -35.80 14.14
C ILE A 55 7.28 -35.08 13.68
N ALA A 56 7.38 -33.83 13.21
CA ALA A 56 6.24 -33.08 12.68
C ALA A 56 5.68 -33.71 11.39
N VAL A 57 6.55 -34.07 10.44
CA VAL A 57 6.16 -34.75 9.19
C VAL A 57 5.46 -36.07 9.48
N GLU A 58 5.98 -36.86 10.43
CA GLU A 58 5.38 -38.13 10.81
C GLU A 58 4.02 -37.95 11.52
N ALA A 59 3.87 -36.90 12.33
CA ALA A 59 2.57 -36.56 12.92
C ALA A 59 1.53 -36.23 11.84
N CYS A 60 1.89 -35.40 10.84
CA CYS A 60 1.02 -35.10 9.70
C CYS A 60 0.61 -36.36 8.93
N ARG A 61 1.57 -37.25 8.65
CA ARG A 61 1.30 -38.53 7.96
C ARG A 61 0.31 -39.38 8.74
N LYS A 62 0.43 -39.48 10.07
CA LYS A 62 -0.52 -40.21 10.93
C LYS A 62 -1.93 -39.59 10.92
N TRP A 63 -2.03 -38.29 10.68
CA TRP A 63 -3.31 -37.60 10.46
C TRP A 63 -3.79 -37.69 9.02
N GLY A 64 -3.06 -38.41 8.15
CA GLY A 64 -3.37 -38.63 6.74
C GLY A 64 -3.10 -37.43 5.84
N LEU A 65 -2.23 -36.50 6.26
CA LEU A 65 -1.83 -35.31 5.50
C LEU A 65 -0.37 -35.45 5.07
N GLU A 66 -0.13 -35.41 3.76
CA GLU A 66 1.22 -35.46 3.18
C GLU A 66 1.52 -34.16 2.44
N PHE A 67 2.81 -33.86 2.23
CA PHE A 67 3.25 -32.62 1.60
C PHE A 67 4.13 -32.91 0.38
N ASP A 68 3.96 -32.12 -0.66
CA ASP A 68 4.75 -32.19 -1.89
C ASP A 68 6.16 -31.62 -1.71
N ALA A 69 6.31 -30.66 -0.80
CA ALA A 69 7.60 -30.07 -0.43
C ALA A 69 7.63 -29.67 1.05
N ILE A 70 8.83 -29.53 1.60
CA ILE A 70 9.05 -29.13 3.00
C ILE A 70 10.06 -27.99 3.00
N ASN A 71 9.66 -26.82 3.52
CA ASN A 71 10.47 -25.60 3.59
C ASN A 71 11.11 -25.18 2.26
N GLU A 72 10.49 -25.56 1.14
CA GLU A 72 10.96 -25.27 -0.22
C GLU A 72 9.75 -25.07 -1.16
N SER A 73 9.92 -24.25 -2.20
CA SER A 73 8.94 -24.08 -3.27
C SER A 73 8.66 -25.42 -3.98
N LEU A 74 7.45 -25.58 -4.53
CA LEU A 74 7.13 -26.79 -5.31
C LEU A 74 8.06 -26.95 -6.53
N PRO A 75 8.36 -28.18 -6.97
CA PRO A 75 9.22 -28.42 -8.13
C PRO A 75 8.77 -27.69 -9.41
N ASP A 76 7.47 -27.69 -9.69
CA ASP A 76 6.88 -27.01 -10.85
C ASP A 76 6.95 -25.48 -10.75
N TRP A 77 7.00 -24.93 -9.52
CA TRP A 77 7.26 -23.51 -9.30
C TRP A 77 8.75 -23.16 -9.50
N ILE A 78 9.66 -24.01 -9.04
CA ILE A 78 11.11 -23.82 -9.22
C ILE A 78 11.47 -23.83 -10.71
N GLU A 79 10.88 -24.76 -11.46
CA GLU A 79 11.08 -24.87 -12.90
C GLU A 79 10.57 -23.62 -13.63
N GLU A 80 9.34 -23.19 -13.33
CA GLU A 80 8.72 -22.01 -13.97
C GLU A 80 9.49 -20.71 -13.72
N PHE A 81 9.93 -20.46 -12.48
CA PHE A 81 10.61 -19.22 -12.11
C PHE A 81 12.13 -19.26 -12.27
N GLY A 82 12.70 -20.45 -12.53
CA GLY A 82 14.14 -20.64 -12.71
C GLY A 82 15.00 -20.26 -11.49
N ASN A 83 14.43 -20.26 -10.28
CA ASN A 83 15.13 -19.84 -9.06
C ASN A 83 14.67 -20.61 -7.80
N ARG A 84 15.49 -20.55 -6.74
CA ARG A 84 15.23 -21.15 -5.42
C ARG A 84 15.47 -20.12 -4.31
N PRO A 85 14.58 -19.12 -4.15
CA PRO A 85 14.74 -18.10 -3.13
C PRO A 85 14.62 -18.71 -1.71
N ARG A 86 15.23 -18.06 -0.71
CA ARG A 86 15.09 -18.45 0.71
C ARG A 86 13.63 -18.46 1.19
N LYS A 87 12.81 -17.56 0.65
CA LYS A 87 11.36 -17.54 0.91
C LYS A 87 10.67 -18.48 -0.05
N VAL A 88 9.91 -19.44 0.48
CA VAL A 88 9.04 -20.34 -0.31
C VAL A 88 8.07 -19.53 -1.15
N GLY A 89 7.95 -19.86 -2.44
CA GLY A 89 6.91 -19.35 -3.32
C GLY A 89 5.61 -20.14 -3.16
N ALA A 90 4.51 -19.45 -2.84
CA ALA A 90 3.19 -20.06 -2.67
C ALA A 90 2.07 -19.09 -3.09
N SER A 91 0.92 -19.64 -3.48
CA SER A 91 -0.32 -18.92 -3.74
C SER A 91 -0.99 -18.47 -2.45
N GLU A 92 -0.95 -19.31 -1.41
CA GLU A 92 -1.53 -19.05 -0.10
C GLU A 92 -0.54 -19.42 1.02
N TYR A 93 -0.61 -18.67 2.13
CA TYR A 93 0.13 -18.96 3.36
C TYR A 93 -0.90 -19.08 4.49
N TRP A 94 -0.98 -20.27 5.09
CA TRP A 94 -1.83 -20.54 6.24
C TRP A 94 -0.94 -20.56 7.48
N ASP A 95 -1.06 -19.53 8.31
CA ASP A 95 -0.12 -19.27 9.40
C ASP A 95 -0.88 -18.59 10.56
N ASP A 96 -0.67 -19.06 11.79
CA ASP A 96 -1.33 -18.56 13.00
C ASP A 96 -0.82 -17.17 13.43
N LYS A 97 0.43 -16.86 13.07
CA LYS A 97 1.10 -15.57 13.27
C LYS A 97 0.87 -14.61 12.13
N ALA A 98 0.07 -14.99 11.13
CA ALA A 98 -0.42 -14.07 10.13
C ALA A 98 -1.22 -12.96 10.82
N ILE A 99 -0.55 -11.83 11.06
CA ILE A 99 -1.22 -10.60 11.45
C ILE A 99 -2.14 -10.25 10.29
N ARG A 100 -3.44 -10.30 10.55
CA ARG A 100 -4.41 -9.59 9.72
C ARG A 100 -4.05 -8.13 9.82
N ILE A 101 -3.22 -7.67 8.89
CA ILE A 101 -3.02 -6.25 8.69
C ILE A 101 -4.44 -5.74 8.50
N PRO A 102 -4.93 -4.87 9.39
CA PRO A 102 -6.21 -4.26 9.14
C PRO A 102 -6.05 -3.58 7.79
N VAL A 103 -6.67 -4.13 6.74
CA VAL A 103 -7.17 -3.29 5.66
C VAL A 103 -8.02 -2.31 6.44
N PHE A 104 -7.44 -1.12 6.61
CA PHE A 104 -7.74 -0.09 7.59
C PHE A 104 -9.07 -0.35 8.31
N THR A 105 -9.05 -0.52 9.63
CA THR A 105 -10.25 -0.60 10.47
C THR A 105 -11.15 0.60 10.15
N ALA A 106 -12.02 0.45 9.16
CA ALA A 106 -12.88 1.48 8.60
C ALA A 106 -13.99 1.87 9.58
N PHE A 107 -14.00 1.29 10.78
CA PHE A 107 -15.07 1.45 11.74
C PHE A 107 -14.71 2.27 12.99
N LYS A 108 -13.42 2.43 13.34
CA LYS A 108 -13.01 3.31 14.47
C LYS A 108 -12.20 4.53 14.06
N ILE A 109 -11.50 4.43 12.94
CA ILE A 109 -10.90 5.59 12.29
C ILE A 109 -11.94 6.29 11.41
N GLY A 110 -13.13 5.71 11.18
CA GLY A 110 -14.20 6.37 10.43
C GLY A 110 -14.67 7.71 11.04
N VAL A 111 -14.70 7.84 12.37
CA VAL A 111 -15.09 9.09 13.04
C VAL A 111 -13.87 10.01 13.29
N GLN A 112 -12.70 9.45 13.64
CA GLN A 112 -11.47 10.24 13.83
C GLN A 112 -10.75 10.62 12.53
N ALA A 113 -10.96 9.88 11.44
CA ALA A 113 -10.53 10.25 10.09
C ALA A 113 -11.63 10.88 9.26
N LEU A 114 -12.92 10.82 9.62
CA LEU A 114 -13.78 11.93 9.23
C LEU A 114 -13.19 13.20 9.81
N ASP A 115 -12.75 13.20 11.07
CA ASP A 115 -12.18 14.38 11.71
C ASP A 115 -10.78 14.75 11.15
N CYS A 116 -9.88 13.80 10.84
CA CYS A 116 -8.57 14.12 10.24
C CYS A 116 -8.63 14.42 8.74
N THR A 117 -9.56 13.80 7.98
CA THR A 117 -9.78 14.08 6.55
C THR A 117 -10.65 15.33 6.39
N MET A 118 -11.59 15.61 7.30
CA MET A 118 -12.28 16.90 7.40
C MET A 118 -11.34 17.99 7.89
N ARG A 119 -10.43 17.75 8.84
CA ARG A 119 -9.37 18.71 9.21
C ARG A 119 -8.41 18.94 8.06
N GLY A 120 -8.01 17.89 7.33
CA GLY A 120 -7.20 18.00 6.12
C GLY A 120 -7.94 18.71 4.98
N LEU A 121 -9.23 18.45 4.79
CA LEU A 121 -10.10 19.20 3.86
C LEU A 121 -10.32 20.63 4.36
N LEU A 122 -10.46 20.89 5.66
CA LEU A 122 -10.58 22.22 6.26
C LEU A 122 -9.27 23.00 6.18
N GLU A 123 -8.12 22.35 6.31
CA GLU A 123 -6.79 22.92 6.09
C GLU A 123 -6.57 23.18 4.60
N ILE A 124 -6.94 22.27 3.71
CA ILE A 124 -6.87 22.50 2.25
C ILE A 124 -7.84 23.63 1.86
N VAL A 125 -9.05 23.66 2.41
CA VAL A 125 -10.04 24.73 2.21
C VAL A 125 -9.59 26.04 2.86
N SER A 126 -8.88 26.03 4.00
CA SER A 126 -8.31 27.24 4.62
C SER A 126 -7.17 27.78 3.78
N HIS A 127 -6.28 26.92 3.29
CA HIS A 127 -5.20 27.30 2.37
C HIS A 127 -5.76 27.82 1.03
N ILE A 128 -6.82 27.22 0.49
CA ILE A 128 -7.53 27.72 -0.70
C ILE A 128 -8.22 29.05 -0.38
N ARG A 129 -8.84 29.23 0.79
CA ARG A 129 -9.44 30.50 1.23
C ARG A 129 -8.41 31.61 1.41
N GLU A 130 -7.26 31.33 2.01
CA GLU A 130 -6.14 32.26 2.12
C GLU A 130 -5.57 32.62 0.75
N PHE A 131 -5.45 31.64 -0.14
CA PHE A 131 -5.01 31.84 -1.52
C PHE A 131 -5.97 32.73 -2.32
N VAL A 132 -7.28 32.54 -2.16
CA VAL A 132 -8.31 33.38 -2.77
C VAL A 132 -8.33 34.78 -2.15
N HIS A 133 -8.22 34.92 -0.82
CA HIS A 133 -8.15 36.25 -0.17
C HIS A 133 -6.85 37.02 -0.49
N ALA A 134 -5.72 36.34 -0.59
CA ALA A 134 -4.44 36.93 -1.00
C ALA A 134 -4.45 37.35 -2.48
N SER A 135 -5.15 36.59 -3.34
CA SER A 135 -5.37 36.95 -4.75
C SER A 135 -6.33 38.13 -4.91
N ILE A 136 -7.36 38.24 -4.06
CA ILE A 136 -8.32 39.37 -4.07
C ILE A 136 -7.68 40.66 -3.50
N LYS A 137 -6.79 40.58 -2.49
CA LYS A 137 -6.05 41.75 -1.99
C LYS A 137 -5.04 42.32 -3.01
N LYS A 138 -4.57 41.51 -3.97
CA LYS A 138 -3.66 41.97 -5.04
C LYS A 138 -4.34 42.71 -6.19
N SER A 139 -5.66 42.90 -6.12
CA SER A 139 -6.42 43.79 -7.03
C SER A 139 -6.46 45.25 -6.56
N GLY A 140 -5.79 45.60 -5.45
CA GLY A 140 -5.50 46.97 -5.06
C GLY A 140 -4.06 47.30 -5.44
N GLY A 141 -3.88 48.13 -6.47
CA GLY A 141 -2.58 48.42 -7.06
C GLY A 141 -1.57 48.98 -6.05
N GLU A 142 -0.44 48.29 -5.92
CA GLU A 142 0.79 48.87 -5.39
C GLU A 142 1.87 48.76 -6.46
N LYS A 143 2.43 49.92 -6.82
CA LYS A 143 3.36 50.11 -7.94
C LYS A 143 4.61 49.24 -7.73
N VAL A 144 4.86 48.35 -8.69
CA VAL A 144 6.13 47.62 -8.82
C VAL A 144 7.26 48.62 -9.03
N THR A 145 8.10 48.80 -8.02
CA THR A 145 9.37 49.52 -8.15
C THR A 145 10.39 48.66 -8.92
N PRO A 146 11.35 49.25 -9.65
CA PRO A 146 12.17 48.50 -10.60
C PRO A 146 13.22 47.63 -9.89
N ALA A 147 13.13 46.33 -10.16
CA ALA A 147 14.17 45.31 -10.19
C ALA A 147 15.54 45.61 -9.55
N THR A 148 15.76 45.16 -8.31
CA THR A 148 17.05 44.59 -7.94
C THR A 148 17.13 43.17 -8.53
N SER A 149 17.75 43.04 -9.71
CA SER A 149 18.01 41.75 -10.36
C SER A 149 19.02 40.95 -9.53
N HIS A 150 18.52 40.11 -8.62
CA HIS A 150 19.38 39.24 -7.85
C HIS A 150 19.89 38.07 -8.71
N LYS A 151 21.11 37.59 -8.42
CA LYS A 151 21.67 36.39 -9.08
C LYS A 151 20.78 35.17 -8.78
N GLU A 152 20.77 34.19 -9.66
CA GLU A 152 20.00 32.95 -9.48
C GLU A 152 20.30 32.24 -8.14
N SER A 153 21.56 32.33 -7.68
CA SER A 153 22.00 31.83 -6.37
C SER A 153 21.24 32.42 -5.18
N PHE A 154 20.72 33.65 -5.29
CA PHE A 154 19.89 34.27 -4.26
C PHE A 154 18.54 33.57 -4.12
N TYR A 155 17.90 33.30 -5.25
CA TYR A 155 16.62 32.57 -5.28
C TYR A 155 16.82 31.12 -4.81
N GLN A 156 17.92 30.49 -5.23
CA GLN A 156 18.29 29.15 -4.76
C GLN A 156 18.43 29.10 -3.24
N ALA A 157 19.18 30.04 -2.65
CA ALA A 157 19.38 30.09 -1.19
C ALA A 157 18.06 30.31 -0.43
N LYS A 158 17.17 31.17 -0.95
CA LYS A 158 15.84 31.39 -0.36
C LYS A 158 14.99 30.12 -0.37
N ILE A 159 14.97 29.39 -1.48
CA ILE A 159 14.18 28.16 -1.61
C ILE A 159 14.75 27.06 -0.70
N ILE A 160 16.07 26.87 -0.66
CA ILE A 160 16.70 25.87 0.23
C ILE A 160 16.40 26.17 1.70
N LYS A 161 16.54 27.43 2.12
CA LYS A 161 16.24 27.84 3.48
C LYS A 161 14.78 27.53 3.82
N TRP A 162 13.85 27.97 2.97
CA TRP A 162 12.43 27.71 3.15
C TRP A 162 12.10 26.21 3.21
N LEU A 163 12.69 25.38 2.34
CA LEU A 163 12.46 23.94 2.36
C LEU A 163 12.92 23.30 3.67
N LYS A 164 14.09 23.69 4.19
CA LYS A 164 14.61 23.18 5.46
C LYS A 164 13.81 23.66 6.66
N ASP A 165 13.38 24.92 6.66
CA ASP A 165 12.57 25.50 7.73
C ASP A 165 11.15 24.89 7.76
N THR A 166 10.56 24.65 6.58
CA THR A 166 9.18 24.13 6.44
C THR A 166 9.10 22.61 6.58
N TYR A 167 10.13 21.89 6.11
CA TYR A 167 10.21 20.43 6.16
C TYR A 167 11.52 19.98 6.82
N PRO A 168 11.61 19.99 8.16
CA PRO A 168 12.85 19.66 8.86
C PRO A 168 13.36 18.23 8.62
N SER A 169 12.46 17.30 8.30
CA SER A 169 12.77 15.92 7.93
C SER A 169 13.19 15.75 6.46
N ALA A 170 13.08 16.80 5.64
CA ALA A 170 13.40 16.71 4.22
C ALA A 170 14.91 16.65 3.99
N PHE A 171 15.32 15.78 3.08
CA PHE A 171 16.70 15.72 2.61
C PHE A 171 16.87 16.66 1.41
N VAL A 172 17.41 17.85 1.63
CA VAL A 172 17.54 18.91 0.62
C VAL A 172 19.01 19.16 0.27
N TRP A 173 19.34 19.13 -1.02
CA TRP A 173 20.69 19.41 -1.50
C TRP A 173 20.69 20.22 -2.80
N LYS A 174 21.78 20.94 -3.04
CA LYS A 174 22.05 21.59 -4.32
C LYS A 174 22.83 20.62 -5.21
N ALA A 175 22.36 20.39 -6.43
CA ALA A 175 23.08 19.53 -7.37
C ALA A 175 24.34 20.24 -7.87
N ALA A 176 25.50 19.59 -7.72
CA ALA A 176 26.75 20.07 -8.30
C ALA A 176 27.03 19.28 -9.58
N ALA A 177 27.18 19.99 -10.71
CA ALA A 177 27.56 19.37 -11.98
C ALA A 177 29.07 19.50 -12.19
N GLY A 178 29.77 18.37 -12.20
CA GLY A 178 31.15 18.24 -12.65
C GLY A 178 31.25 17.78 -14.11
N PRO A 179 32.47 17.66 -14.66
CA PRO A 179 32.70 17.26 -16.06
C PRO A 179 32.15 15.87 -16.42
N TYR A 180 31.92 15.01 -15.43
CA TYR A 180 31.34 13.67 -15.59
C TYR A 180 29.90 13.57 -15.09
N SER A 181 29.29 14.69 -14.68
CA SER A 181 27.91 14.71 -14.20
C SER A 181 26.95 14.77 -15.38
N ARG A 182 25.82 14.07 -15.25
CA ARG A 182 24.71 14.20 -16.19
C ARG A 182 24.23 15.66 -16.24
N GLY A 183 24.26 16.27 -17.42
CA GLY A 183 23.74 17.62 -17.61
C GLY A 183 22.21 17.68 -17.47
N GLY A 184 21.69 18.83 -17.04
CA GLY A 184 20.25 19.08 -16.94
C GLY A 184 19.59 18.65 -15.63
N ILE A 185 20.35 18.14 -14.66
CA ILE A 185 19.83 17.88 -13.30
C ILE A 185 19.33 19.20 -12.69
N PRO A 186 18.13 19.22 -12.05
CA PRO A 186 17.60 20.42 -11.39
C PRO A 186 18.56 21.00 -10.35
N ASP A 187 18.60 22.33 -10.24
CA ASP A 187 19.52 23.04 -9.33
C ASP A 187 19.38 22.61 -7.87
N ILE A 188 18.15 22.43 -7.40
CA ILE A 188 17.83 22.00 -6.04
C ILE A 188 17.06 20.69 -6.14
N CYS A 189 17.52 19.69 -5.40
CA CYS A 189 16.82 18.44 -5.24
C CYS A 189 16.43 18.24 -3.78
N ALA A 190 15.28 17.64 -3.57
CA ALA A 190 14.77 17.36 -2.23
C ALA A 190 14.06 16.01 -2.19
N ILE A 191 14.18 15.30 -1.07
CA ILE A 191 13.27 14.21 -0.71
C ILE A 191 12.40 14.72 0.43
N ILE A 192 11.09 14.81 0.19
CA ILE A 192 10.09 15.31 1.15
C ILE A 192 9.03 14.22 1.29
N ASP A 193 8.78 13.76 2.51
CA ASP A 193 7.81 12.69 2.81
C ASP A 193 8.02 11.42 1.95
N GLY A 194 9.28 11.07 1.67
CA GLY A 194 9.66 9.90 0.85
C GLY A 194 9.52 10.10 -0.67
N ARG A 195 9.22 11.31 -1.15
CA ARG A 195 9.05 11.65 -2.57
C ARG A 195 10.16 12.55 -3.07
N PHE A 196 10.64 12.28 -4.28
CA PHE A 196 11.67 13.09 -4.94
C PHE A 196 11.07 14.34 -5.61
N PHE A 197 11.66 15.50 -5.30
CA PHE A 197 11.37 16.79 -5.90
C PHE A 197 12.63 17.41 -6.52
N GLY A 198 12.52 17.89 -7.76
CA GLY A 198 13.55 18.61 -8.48
C GLY A 198 13.08 20.02 -8.84
N PHE A 199 13.78 21.03 -8.35
CA PHE A 199 13.47 22.43 -8.57
C PHE A 199 14.55 23.08 -9.43
N GLU A 200 14.21 23.35 -10.68
CA GLU A 200 15.04 24.11 -11.61
C GLU A 200 14.80 25.60 -11.36
N VAL A 201 15.80 26.30 -10.84
CA VAL A 201 15.62 27.68 -10.38
C VAL A 201 15.92 28.63 -11.52
N LYS A 202 14.94 29.47 -11.87
CA LYS A 202 15.11 30.52 -12.88
C LYS A 202 14.78 31.88 -12.31
N ARG A 203 15.36 32.92 -12.93
CA ARG A 203 15.02 34.31 -12.58
C ARG A 203 13.65 34.68 -13.15
N PRO A 204 12.79 35.35 -12.36
CA PRO A 204 11.46 35.74 -12.83
C PRO A 204 11.57 36.67 -14.03
N GLY A 205 10.83 36.36 -15.10
CA GLY A 205 10.75 37.17 -16.33
C GLY A 205 11.93 37.06 -17.32
N ILE A 206 13.09 36.52 -16.91
CA ILE A 206 14.32 36.49 -17.74
C ILE A 206 14.85 35.07 -17.97
N GLY A 207 14.72 34.18 -17.00
CA GLY A 207 15.31 32.84 -17.08
C GLY A 207 14.57 31.95 -18.10
N LYS A 208 15.27 31.54 -19.16
CA LYS A 208 14.79 30.55 -20.13
C LYS A 208 15.34 29.17 -19.79
N LEU A 209 14.52 28.14 -19.99
CA LEU A 209 14.96 26.76 -19.92
C LEU A 209 15.81 26.40 -21.13
N THR A 210 16.83 25.56 -20.89
CA THR A 210 17.52 24.87 -21.98
C THR A 210 16.73 23.62 -22.38
N LYS A 211 16.85 23.19 -23.64
CA LYS A 211 16.20 21.95 -24.12
C LYS A 211 16.57 20.72 -23.28
N LEU A 212 17.81 20.67 -22.77
CA LEU A 212 18.29 19.58 -21.93
C LEU A 212 17.61 19.57 -20.55
N GLN A 213 17.40 20.73 -19.94
CA GLN A 213 16.66 20.87 -18.68
C GLN A 213 15.18 20.47 -18.87
N GLU A 214 14.55 20.91 -19.97
CA GLU A 214 13.18 20.50 -20.30
C GLU A 214 13.05 18.97 -20.44
N GLN A 215 13.97 18.33 -21.16
CA GLN A 215 13.99 16.88 -21.31
C GLN A 215 14.22 16.17 -19.97
N THR A 216 15.12 16.69 -19.13
CA THR A 216 15.41 16.08 -17.82
C THR A 216 14.20 16.19 -16.89
N ILE A 217 13.53 17.34 -16.87
CA ILE A 217 12.27 17.52 -16.12
C ILE A 217 11.21 16.52 -16.57
N LYS A 218 11.04 16.34 -17.89
CA LYS A 218 10.12 15.33 -18.45
C LYS A 218 10.48 13.92 -18.01
N GLN A 219 11.76 13.56 -18.04
CA GLN A 219 12.24 12.24 -17.62
C GLN A 219 12.02 11.97 -16.13
N ILE A 220 12.29 12.96 -15.26
CA ILE A 220 12.03 12.85 -13.81
C ILE A 220 10.55 12.62 -13.55
N ASN A 221 9.69 13.42 -14.18
CA ASN A 221 8.24 13.31 -14.03
C ASN A 221 7.70 11.96 -14.54
N ALA A 222 8.22 11.46 -15.67
CA ALA A 222 7.85 10.15 -16.20
C ALA A 222 8.29 8.98 -15.29
N ALA A 223 9.41 9.12 -14.57
CA ALA A 223 9.91 8.14 -13.62
C ALA A 223 9.17 8.16 -12.26
N GLY A 224 8.20 9.07 -12.06
CA GLY A 224 7.43 9.18 -10.83
C GLY A 224 7.99 10.15 -9.78
N GLY A 225 9.07 10.88 -10.11
CA GLY A 225 9.50 12.06 -9.36
C GLY A 225 8.70 13.31 -9.75
N PHE A 226 8.94 14.43 -9.08
CA PHE A 226 8.28 15.70 -9.38
C PHE A 226 9.32 16.78 -9.68
N ALA A 227 9.40 17.23 -10.93
CA ALA A 227 10.30 18.30 -11.32
C ALA A 227 9.58 19.45 -12.02
N ALA A 228 9.98 20.67 -11.68
CA ALA A 228 9.41 21.89 -12.25
C ALA A 228 10.37 23.08 -12.18
N VAL A 229 10.06 24.10 -12.97
CA VAL A 229 10.74 25.40 -12.90
C VAL A 229 10.14 26.23 -11.79
N VAL A 230 10.99 26.84 -10.98
CA VAL A 230 10.59 27.70 -9.87
C VAL A 230 11.44 28.97 -9.85
N SER A 231 10.89 30.05 -9.31
CA SER A 231 11.63 31.29 -9.05
C SER A 231 11.60 31.64 -7.56
N PHE A 232 10.53 31.28 -6.85
CA PHE A 232 10.30 31.63 -5.45
C PHE A 232 9.87 30.41 -4.63
N PRO A 233 9.96 30.49 -3.28
CA PRO A 233 9.43 29.45 -2.39
C PRO A 233 7.97 29.08 -2.65
N GLU A 234 7.13 30.04 -3.02
CA GLU A 234 5.72 29.79 -3.34
C GLU A 234 5.55 28.85 -4.53
N ASP A 235 6.41 28.95 -5.54
CA ASP A 235 6.36 28.04 -6.69
C ASP A 235 6.70 26.61 -6.25
N ALA A 236 7.72 26.44 -5.41
CA ALA A 236 8.10 25.13 -4.85
C ALA A 236 6.96 24.55 -4.01
N ARG A 237 6.30 25.39 -3.19
CA ARG A 237 5.11 25.02 -2.41
C ARG A 237 3.99 24.51 -3.30
N MET A 238 3.69 25.20 -4.40
CA MET A 238 2.62 24.79 -5.33
C MET A 238 2.88 23.42 -5.96
N ILE A 239 4.13 23.10 -6.28
CA ILE A 239 4.50 21.80 -6.83
C ILE A 239 4.33 20.69 -5.79
N ILE A 240 4.74 20.93 -4.54
CA ILE A 240 4.57 19.99 -3.43
C ILE A 240 3.08 19.77 -3.15
N ILE A 241 2.28 20.85 -3.09
CA ILE A 241 0.82 20.74 -2.89
C ILE A 241 0.17 19.96 -4.04
N LYS A 242 0.53 20.26 -5.29
CA LYS A 242 0.00 19.55 -6.46
C LYS A 242 0.32 18.06 -6.41
N GLN A 243 1.51 17.71 -5.94
CA GLN A 243 1.90 16.31 -5.71
C GLN A 243 1.01 15.67 -4.64
N LYS A 244 0.85 16.31 -3.47
CA LYS A 244 0.01 15.80 -2.39
C LYS A 244 -1.44 15.62 -2.86
N ILE A 245 -2.01 16.59 -3.57
CA ILE A 245 -3.35 16.48 -4.16
C ILE A 245 -3.41 15.31 -5.13
N SER A 246 -2.44 15.16 -6.04
CA SER A 246 -2.43 14.04 -7.00
C SER A 246 -2.42 12.67 -6.32
N GLU A 247 -1.72 12.52 -5.21
CA GLU A 247 -1.75 11.28 -4.41
C GLU A 247 -3.11 11.07 -3.76
N HIS A 248 -3.66 12.10 -3.11
CA HIS A 248 -4.97 12.00 -2.45
C HIS A 248 -6.07 11.69 -3.47
N THR A 249 -6.03 12.26 -4.67
CA THR A 249 -6.98 11.96 -5.75
C THR A 249 -6.83 10.54 -6.26
N LYS A 250 -5.61 10.02 -6.42
CA LYS A 250 -5.39 8.61 -6.82
C LYS A 250 -5.92 7.65 -5.76
N THR A 251 -5.67 7.93 -4.50
CA THR A 251 -6.22 7.18 -3.37
C THR A 251 -7.74 7.26 -3.35
N ALA A 252 -8.32 8.46 -3.55
CA ALA A 252 -9.78 8.65 -3.58
C ALA A 252 -10.46 7.91 -4.75
N ILE A 253 -9.85 7.87 -5.94
CA ILE A 253 -10.36 7.09 -7.07
C ILE A 253 -10.32 5.59 -6.77
N HIS A 254 -9.22 5.09 -6.20
CA HIS A 254 -9.09 3.70 -5.81
C HIS A 254 -10.14 3.30 -4.75
N VAL A 255 -10.32 4.14 -3.72
CA VAL A 255 -11.34 3.96 -2.67
C VAL A 255 -12.75 4.02 -3.27
N GLY A 256 -13.02 4.96 -4.17
CA GLY A 256 -14.32 5.06 -4.85
C GLY A 256 -14.63 3.85 -5.74
N GLN A 257 -13.62 3.24 -6.34
CA GLN A 257 -13.77 2.03 -7.15
C GLN A 257 -14.04 0.80 -6.29
N VAL A 258 -13.28 0.63 -5.19
CA VAL A 258 -13.54 -0.42 -4.19
C VAL A 258 -14.92 -0.27 -3.56
N HIS A 259 -15.37 0.95 -3.30
CA HIS A 259 -16.70 1.23 -2.77
C HIS A 259 -17.82 0.82 -3.74
N ARG A 260 -17.66 1.04 -5.05
CA ARG A 260 -18.64 0.56 -6.05
C ARG A 260 -18.70 -0.96 -6.12
N ASP A 261 -17.56 -1.64 -6.08
CA ASP A 261 -17.51 -3.10 -6.10
C ASP A 261 -18.17 -3.72 -4.85
N LEU A 262 -17.99 -3.09 -3.68
CA LEU A 262 -18.66 -3.48 -2.42
C LEU A 262 -20.18 -3.27 -2.48
N LEU A 263 -20.64 -2.13 -2.98
CA LEU A 263 -22.07 -1.87 -3.17
C LEU A 263 -22.71 -2.87 -4.14
N GLN A 264 -22.01 -3.21 -5.23
CA GLN A 264 -22.52 -4.19 -6.19
C GLN A 264 -22.63 -5.58 -5.56
N ARG A 265 -21.66 -5.99 -4.75
CA ARG A 265 -21.71 -7.25 -3.99
C ARG A 265 -22.81 -7.29 -2.94
N LEU A 266 -23.06 -6.18 -2.24
CA LEU A 266 -24.17 -6.06 -1.28
C LEU A 266 -25.52 -6.19 -1.98
N ASN A 267 -25.72 -5.48 -3.09
CA ASN A 267 -26.96 -5.57 -3.86
C ASN A 267 -27.21 -6.99 -4.39
N SER A 268 -26.17 -7.66 -4.91
CA SER A 268 -26.29 -9.06 -5.35
C SER A 268 -26.58 -10.02 -4.19
N ALA A 269 -26.05 -9.75 -2.99
CA ALA A 269 -26.36 -10.53 -1.80
C ALA A 269 -27.81 -10.32 -1.33
N GLU A 270 -28.32 -9.09 -1.38
CA GLU A 270 -29.72 -8.77 -1.06
C GLU A 270 -30.69 -9.44 -2.04
N GLU A 271 -30.40 -9.41 -3.35
CA GLU A 271 -31.19 -10.12 -4.36
C GLU A 271 -31.21 -11.64 -4.10
N THR A 272 -30.06 -12.22 -3.74
CA THR A 272 -29.95 -13.64 -3.40
C THR A 272 -30.77 -13.97 -2.16
N LEU A 273 -30.74 -13.11 -1.14
CA LEU A 273 -31.52 -13.27 0.08
C LEU A 273 -33.02 -13.25 -0.21
N LEU A 274 -33.49 -12.30 -1.03
CA LEU A 274 -34.88 -12.20 -1.48
C LEU A 274 -35.36 -13.44 -2.24
N ILE A 275 -34.49 -14.05 -3.06
CA ILE A 275 -34.80 -15.30 -3.76
C ILE A 275 -34.93 -16.45 -2.75
N LEU A 276 -33.99 -16.56 -1.81
CA LEU A 276 -34.01 -17.59 -0.77
C LEU A 276 -35.24 -17.47 0.13
N GLU A 277 -35.65 -16.25 0.50
CA GLU A 277 -36.86 -16.00 1.28
C GLU A 277 -38.11 -16.51 0.54
N LYS A 278 -38.21 -16.25 -0.77
CA LYS A 278 -39.35 -16.73 -1.59
C LYS A 278 -39.37 -18.24 -1.74
N VAL A 279 -38.22 -18.89 -1.88
CA VAL A 279 -38.12 -20.34 -2.11
C VAL A 279 -38.33 -21.11 -0.81
N THR A 280 -37.79 -20.62 0.30
CA THR A 280 -37.81 -21.32 1.59
C THR A 280 -38.99 -20.92 2.47
N GLY A 281 -39.61 -19.76 2.23
CA GLY A 281 -40.64 -19.17 3.08
C GLY A 281 -40.11 -18.63 4.41
N LEU A 282 -38.79 -18.62 4.61
CA LEU A 282 -38.11 -18.11 5.79
C LEU A 282 -37.69 -16.66 5.56
N THR A 283 -37.70 -15.85 6.61
CA THR A 283 -37.13 -14.50 6.57
C THR A 283 -35.61 -14.55 6.46
N GLY A 284 -35.00 -13.49 5.91
CA GLY A 284 -33.55 -13.40 5.74
C GLY A 284 -32.78 -13.55 7.05
N GLN A 285 -33.38 -13.11 8.16
CA GLN A 285 -32.82 -13.27 9.49
C GLN A 285 -32.84 -14.75 9.95
N GLU A 286 -33.93 -15.49 9.69
CA GLU A 286 -34.02 -16.93 9.97
C GLU A 286 -33.08 -17.76 9.07
N LEU A 287 -32.87 -17.33 7.82
CA LEU A 287 -31.90 -17.95 6.91
C LEU A 287 -30.47 -17.78 7.41
N ILE A 288 -30.12 -16.57 7.87
CA ILE A 288 -28.82 -16.27 8.46
C ILE A 288 -28.63 -17.05 9.75
N GLU A 289 -29.65 -17.10 10.63
CA GLU A 289 -29.60 -17.86 11.87
C GLU A 289 -29.48 -19.37 11.62
N LYS A 290 -30.19 -19.94 10.64
CA LYS A 290 -30.03 -21.35 10.26
C LYS A 290 -28.68 -21.65 9.60
N PHE A 291 -28.16 -20.72 8.80
CA PHE A 291 -26.83 -20.83 8.21
C PHE A 291 -25.74 -20.80 9.29
N LEU A 292 -25.86 -19.86 10.24
CA LEU A 292 -24.96 -19.74 11.39
C LEU A 292 -25.13 -20.89 12.39
N ALA A 293 -26.36 -21.41 12.59
CA ALA A 293 -26.63 -22.57 13.43
C ALA A 293 -26.11 -23.87 12.81
N GLY A 294 -26.12 -24.00 11.48
CA GLY A 294 -25.39 -25.06 10.78
C GLY A 294 -23.86 -24.95 10.96
N PHE A 295 -23.37 -23.72 11.17
CA PHE A 295 -21.99 -23.39 11.52
C PHE A 295 -21.67 -23.59 13.02
N GLU A 296 -22.68 -23.54 13.91
CA GLU A 296 -22.53 -23.78 15.35
C GLU A 296 -22.72 -25.25 15.73
N LEU A 297 -23.60 -26.00 15.03
CA LEU A 297 -23.68 -27.46 15.13
C LEU A 297 -22.36 -28.14 14.72
N THR A 298 -21.58 -27.50 13.85
CA THR A 298 -20.21 -27.93 13.53
C THR A 298 -19.18 -27.53 14.61
N ARG A 299 -19.50 -26.59 15.50
CA ARG A 299 -18.67 -26.23 16.67
C ARG A 299 -18.98 -27.02 17.93
N GLU A 300 -20.23 -27.45 18.15
CA GLU A 300 -20.59 -28.25 19.33
C GLU A 300 -20.29 -29.75 19.21
N VAL A 301 -20.06 -30.27 18.00
CA VAL A 301 -19.50 -31.63 17.82
C VAL A 301 -17.98 -31.69 18.09
N GLN A 302 -17.36 -30.56 18.47
CA GLN A 302 -15.93 -30.46 18.82
C GLN A 302 -15.67 -30.01 20.27
N ARG A 303 -16.47 -30.47 21.25
CA ARG A 303 -16.10 -30.45 22.67
C ARG A 303 -15.96 -31.86 23.25
#